data_AF-A0A3D5T9K4-F1
#
_entry.id   AF-A0A3D5T9K4-F1
#
_cell.length_a   1.000
_cell.length_b   1.000
_cell.length_c   1.000
_cell.angle_alpha   90.00
_cell.angle_beta   90.00
_cell.angle_gamma   90.00
#
_symmetry.space_group_name_H-M   'P 1'
#
loop_
_entity.id
_entity.type
_entity.pdbx_description
1 polymer ?
#
loop_
_entity_poly.entity_id
_entity_poly.type
_entity_poly.pdbx_seq_one_letter_code
_entity_poly.pdbx_strand_id
1 'polypeptide(L)'
;MTRYILEQYLTLDQITNGLWNLMHKQDRKEGKQMNELGKVRTIFIMVGTAVWAKLGVLAIPWLLLLLLNIMDYITGIQAAKYRNLEDDKPVKSYISVRGIQKKVCMHGLVIIGCLVDWLIKSSIINAGWGIQYPPVFAIAIALWLTFNEIISILENMEDIGTPIPPFLKPIMKMMRTKVNDHMEQLGGGQDE
;
A
#
# COMPACT_ATOMS: atom_id res chain seq x y z
N MET A 1 -41.32 20.98 55.87
CA MET A 1 -40.36 19.85 55.82
C MET A 1 -40.75 18.83 54.74
N THR A 2 -41.98 18.29 54.73
CA THR A 2 -42.42 17.26 53.78
C THR A 2 -42.41 17.66 52.30
N ARG A 3 -42.81 18.91 51.95
CA ARG A 3 -42.76 19.42 50.58
C ARG A 3 -41.33 19.50 50.02
N TYR A 4 -40.37 19.89 50.85
CA TYR A 4 -38.97 20.01 50.47
C TYR A 4 -38.35 18.63 50.17
N ILE A 5 -38.71 17.63 50.98
CA ILE A 5 -38.29 16.24 50.75
C ILE A 5 -38.92 15.73 49.44
N LEU A 6 -40.21 15.96 49.21
CA LEU A 6 -40.89 15.57 47.96
C LEU A 6 -40.26 16.21 46.71
N GLU A 7 -39.93 17.50 46.74
CA GLU A 7 -39.23 18.17 45.63
C GLU A 7 -37.85 17.57 45.36
N GLN A 8 -37.07 17.26 46.41
CA GLN A 8 -35.76 16.62 46.26
C GLN A 8 -35.86 15.20 45.68
N TYR A 9 -36.89 14.44 46.06
CA TYR A 9 -37.13 13.12 45.47
C TYR A 9 -37.55 13.22 43.99
N LEU A 10 -38.41 14.17 43.65
CA LEU A 10 -38.81 14.43 42.26
C LEU A 10 -37.62 14.86 41.40
N THR A 11 -36.74 15.72 41.89
CA THR A 11 -35.55 16.15 41.14
C THR A 11 -34.54 15.01 40.99
N LEU A 12 -34.30 14.21 42.03
CA LEU A 12 -33.44 13.03 41.94
C LEU A 12 -33.96 12.02 40.92
N ASP A 13 -35.27 11.77 40.88
CA ASP A 13 -35.88 10.87 39.91
C ASP A 13 -35.78 11.39 38.46
N GLN A 14 -35.94 12.71 38.25
CA GLN A 14 -35.71 13.32 36.93
C GLN A 14 -34.24 13.18 36.49
N ILE A 15 -33.30 13.34 37.42
CA ILE A 15 -31.86 13.21 37.15
C ILE A 15 -31.49 11.76 36.83
N THR A 16 -31.95 10.78 37.62
CA THR A 16 -31.66 9.36 37.39
C THR A 16 -32.27 8.87 36.07
N ASN A 17 -33.50 9.24 35.74
CA ASN A 17 -34.14 8.91 34.47
C ASN A 17 -33.42 9.59 33.28
N GLY A 18 -32.99 10.83 33.44
CA GLY A 18 -32.17 11.54 32.44
C GLY A 18 -30.83 10.85 32.18
N LEU A 19 -30.11 10.50 33.26
CA LEU A 19 -28.83 9.77 33.18
C LEU A 19 -29.01 8.38 32.58
N TRP A 20 -30.04 7.64 32.99
CA TRP A 20 -30.36 6.32 32.44
C TRP A 20 -30.61 6.38 30.93
N ASN A 21 -31.38 7.38 30.45
CA ASN A 21 -31.61 7.60 29.03
C ASN A 21 -30.33 7.96 28.25
N LEU A 22 -29.43 8.74 28.84
CA LEU A 22 -28.15 9.09 28.23
C LEU A 22 -27.23 7.87 28.14
N MET A 23 -27.14 7.07 29.20
CA MET A 23 -26.36 5.83 29.20
C MET A 23 -26.88 4.85 28.13
N HIS A 24 -28.20 4.61 28.06
CA HIS A 24 -28.78 3.76 27.02
C HIS A 24 -28.64 4.32 25.61
N LYS A 25 -28.60 5.65 25.45
CA LYS A 25 -28.34 6.28 24.15
C LYS A 25 -26.88 6.12 23.75
N GLN A 26 -25.96 6.14 24.70
CA GLN A 26 -24.54 5.95 24.47
C GLN A 26 -24.22 4.48 24.16
N ASP A 27 -24.73 3.53 24.94
CA ASP A 27 -24.58 2.10 24.68
C ASP A 27 -25.16 1.69 23.32
N ARG A 28 -26.34 2.22 22.96
CA ARG A 28 -26.90 2.02 21.60
C ARG A 28 -26.02 2.60 20.49
N LYS A 29 -25.34 3.73 20.73
CA LYS A 29 -24.40 4.32 19.74
C LYS A 29 -23.14 3.49 19.60
N GLU A 30 -22.55 3.06 20.73
CA GLU A 30 -21.35 2.23 20.76
C GLU A 30 -21.61 0.85 20.13
N GLY A 31 -22.71 0.19 20.49
CA GLY A 31 -23.14 -1.07 19.88
C GLY A 31 -23.36 -0.94 18.35
N LYS A 32 -23.94 0.18 17.89
CA LYS A 32 -24.09 0.45 16.45
C LYS A 32 -22.72 0.66 15.78
N GLN A 33 -21.81 1.43 16.39
CA GLN A 33 -20.46 1.64 15.84
C GLN A 33 -19.64 0.34 15.78
N MET A 34 -19.72 -0.48 16.82
CA MET A 34 -19.04 -1.78 16.89
C MET A 34 -19.53 -2.73 15.80
N ASN A 35 -20.83 -2.74 15.52
CA ASN A 35 -21.41 -3.54 14.43
C ASN A 35 -20.97 -3.03 13.05
N GLU A 36 -20.95 -1.71 12.81
CA GLU A 36 -20.46 -1.15 11.54
C GLU A 36 -18.96 -1.44 11.33
N LEU A 37 -18.14 -1.28 12.36
CA LEU A 37 -16.71 -1.62 12.30
C LEU A 37 -16.50 -3.13 12.05
N GLY A 38 -17.31 -3.96 12.70
CA GLY A 38 -17.32 -5.41 12.48
C GLY A 38 -17.61 -5.75 11.02
N LYS A 39 -18.68 -5.19 10.43
CA LYS A 39 -19.02 -5.39 9.01
C LYS A 39 -17.88 -4.97 8.08
N VAL A 40 -17.28 -3.80 8.30
CA VAL A 40 -16.18 -3.31 7.46
C VAL A 40 -14.98 -4.26 7.54
N ARG A 41 -14.62 -4.73 8.74
CA ARG A 41 -13.55 -5.72 8.93
C ARG A 41 -13.87 -7.05 8.24
N THR A 42 -15.10 -7.54 8.37
CA THR A 42 -15.51 -8.79 7.71
C THR A 42 -15.46 -8.65 6.20
N ILE A 43 -15.96 -7.55 5.63
CA ILE A 43 -15.87 -7.29 4.19
C ILE A 43 -14.41 -7.23 3.74
N PHE A 44 -13.55 -6.52 4.48
CA PHE A 44 -12.13 -6.45 4.18
C PHE A 44 -11.45 -7.82 4.17
N ILE A 45 -11.71 -8.64 5.20
CA ILE A 45 -11.18 -10.01 5.28
C ILE A 45 -11.71 -10.85 4.13
N MET A 46 -13.01 -10.81 3.84
CA MET A 46 -13.61 -11.58 2.74
C MET A 46 -13.00 -11.21 1.40
N VAL A 47 -12.86 -9.91 1.11
CA VAL A 47 -12.22 -9.43 -0.13
C VAL A 47 -10.76 -9.86 -0.17
N GLY A 48 -10.02 -9.68 0.93
CA GLY A 48 -8.62 -10.08 1.02
C GLY A 48 -8.43 -11.58 0.78
N THR A 49 -9.24 -12.42 1.43
CA THR A 49 -9.22 -13.88 1.25
C THR A 49 -9.62 -14.29 -0.17
N ALA A 50 -10.63 -13.66 -0.76
CA ALA A 50 -11.05 -13.94 -2.13
C ALA A 50 -9.97 -13.59 -3.15
N VAL A 51 -9.33 -12.42 -3.00
CA VAL A 51 -8.20 -11.98 -3.84
C VAL A 51 -7.01 -12.94 -3.65
N TRP A 52 -6.68 -13.28 -2.40
CA TRP A 52 -5.60 -14.22 -2.09
C TRP A 52 -5.79 -15.58 -2.77
N ALA A 53 -7.00 -16.15 -2.65
CA ALA A 53 -7.35 -17.42 -3.27
C ALA A 53 -7.23 -17.37 -4.81
N LYS A 54 -7.47 -16.20 -5.43
CA LYS A 54 -7.37 -16.03 -6.89
C LYS A 54 -5.96 -15.77 -7.39
N LEU A 55 -5.10 -15.15 -6.58
CA LEU A 55 -3.72 -14.84 -6.96
C LEU A 55 -2.86 -16.10 -7.10
N GLY A 56 -3.07 -17.13 -6.28
CA GLY A 56 -2.31 -18.37 -6.35
C GLY A 56 -0.80 -18.13 -6.30
N VAL A 57 -0.04 -18.63 -7.29
CA VAL A 57 1.42 -18.46 -7.38
C VAL A 57 1.85 -16.98 -7.53
N LEU A 58 0.99 -16.13 -8.10
CA LEU A 58 1.26 -14.68 -8.24
C LEU A 58 1.23 -13.95 -6.89
N ALA A 59 0.65 -14.54 -5.84
CA ALA A 59 0.50 -13.88 -4.55
C ALA A 59 1.85 -13.50 -3.92
N ILE A 60 2.85 -14.38 -4.03
CA ILE A 60 4.20 -14.16 -3.47
C ILE A 60 4.88 -12.94 -4.12
N PRO A 61 5.09 -12.89 -5.45
CA PRO A 61 5.75 -11.75 -6.08
C PRO A 61 4.93 -10.45 -5.96
N TRP A 62 3.60 -10.53 -5.97
CA TRP A 62 2.76 -9.33 -5.77
C TRP A 62 2.85 -8.77 -4.35
N LEU A 63 2.85 -9.62 -3.32
CA LEU A 63 3.05 -9.17 -1.93
C LEU A 63 4.45 -8.58 -1.72
N LEU A 64 5.47 -9.21 -2.29
CA LEU A 64 6.83 -8.71 -2.18
C LEU A 64 6.94 -7.31 -2.79
N LEU A 65 6.37 -7.11 -3.98
CA LEU A 65 6.28 -5.80 -4.63
C LEU A 65 5.54 -4.79 -3.74
N LEU A 66 4.40 -5.16 -3.15
CA LEU A 66 3.62 -4.30 -2.27
C LEU A 66 4.43 -3.86 -1.03
N LEU A 67 5.11 -4.81 -0.37
CA LEU A 67 5.92 -4.53 0.81
C LEU A 67 7.10 -3.61 0.49
N LEU A 68 7.82 -3.88 -0.61
CA LEU A 68 8.93 -3.04 -1.04
C LEU A 68 8.46 -1.64 -1.45
N ASN A 69 7.31 -1.51 -2.14
CA ASN A 69 6.73 -0.21 -2.46
C ASN A 69 6.48 0.65 -1.21
N ILE A 70 5.97 0.04 -0.12
CA ILE A 70 5.74 0.71 1.16
C ILE A 70 7.07 1.10 1.80
N MET A 71 8.04 0.18 1.86
CA MET A 71 9.35 0.46 2.43
C MET A 71 10.07 1.58 1.69
N ASP A 72 10.07 1.54 0.36
CA ASP A 72 10.66 2.56 -0.50
C ASP A 72 10.02 3.94 -0.31
N TYR A 73 8.69 4.00 -0.13
CA TYR A 73 8.03 5.26 0.17
C TYR A 73 8.48 5.84 1.51
N ILE A 74 8.59 4.99 2.53
CA ILE A 74 9.02 5.38 3.88
C ILE A 74 10.49 5.83 3.86
N THR A 75 11.39 5.09 3.19
CA THR A 75 12.80 5.46 3.07
C THR A 75 12.99 6.71 2.23
N GLY A 76 12.23 6.89 1.14
CA GLY A 76 12.28 8.09 0.30
C GLY A 76 11.84 9.37 1.04
N ILE A 77 10.82 9.30 1.90
CA ILE A 77 10.46 10.43 2.77
C ILE A 77 11.59 10.74 3.77
N GLN A 78 12.22 9.71 4.34
CA GLN A 78 13.32 9.91 5.28
C GLN A 78 14.56 10.49 4.60
N ALA A 79 14.98 9.94 3.46
CA ALA A 79 16.06 10.46 2.64
C ALA A 79 15.81 11.92 2.23
N ALA A 80 14.58 12.26 1.85
CA ALA A 80 14.20 13.64 1.58
C ALA A 80 14.37 14.55 2.80
N LYS A 81 14.07 14.09 4.02
CA LYS A 81 14.34 14.90 5.23
C LYS A 81 15.83 15.13 5.45
N TYR A 82 16.66 14.11 5.25
CA TYR A 82 18.12 14.25 5.36
C TYR A 82 18.70 15.22 4.33
N ARG A 83 18.19 15.19 3.08
CA ARG A 83 18.58 16.12 2.01
C ARG A 83 18.09 17.56 2.21
N ASN A 84 16.93 17.76 2.86
CA ASN A 84 16.35 19.09 3.10
C ASN A 84 16.79 19.75 4.43
N LEU A 85 17.59 19.06 5.27
CA LEU A 85 18.20 19.66 6.46
C LEU A 85 19.14 20.84 6.14
N GLU A 86 19.66 20.89 4.91
CA GLU A 86 20.59 21.93 4.44
C GLU A 86 19.88 23.17 3.87
N ASP A 87 18.58 23.07 3.55
CA ASP A 87 17.89 24.02 2.65
C ASP A 87 16.57 24.60 3.20
N ASP A 88 16.14 24.22 4.42
CA ASP A 88 14.90 24.64 5.13
C ASP A 88 13.62 24.67 4.25
N LYS A 89 13.57 23.83 3.21
CA LYS A 89 12.42 23.71 2.32
C LYS A 89 11.49 22.60 2.80
N PRO A 90 10.21 22.89 3.09
CA PRO A 90 9.25 21.84 3.43
C PRO A 90 9.08 20.88 2.25
N VAL A 91 8.98 19.59 2.53
CA VAL A 91 8.69 18.55 1.52
C VAL A 91 7.38 18.92 0.82
N LYS A 92 7.47 19.37 -0.42
CA LYS A 92 6.29 19.78 -1.19
C LYS A 92 5.40 18.57 -1.41
N SER A 93 4.16 18.64 -0.93
CA SER A 93 3.12 17.60 -1.08
C SER A 93 3.02 17.05 -2.51
N TYR A 94 3.22 17.91 -3.52
CA TYR A 94 3.25 17.54 -4.94
C TYR A 94 4.27 16.43 -5.27
N ILE A 95 5.45 16.43 -4.64
CA ILE A 95 6.48 15.42 -4.87
C ILE A 95 6.04 14.06 -4.29
N SER A 96 5.48 14.07 -3.08
CA SER A 96 4.97 12.86 -2.41
C SER A 96 3.78 12.25 -3.16
N VAL A 97 2.83 13.09 -3.63
CA VAL A 97 1.67 12.63 -4.42
C VAL A 97 2.12 12.01 -5.74
N ARG A 98 3.10 12.61 -6.43
CA ARG A 98 3.64 12.05 -7.68
C ARG A 98 4.35 10.71 -7.44
N GLY A 99 4.99 10.53 -6.28
CA GLY A 99 5.57 9.25 -5.87
C GLY A 99 4.52 8.15 -5.67
N ILE A 100 3.41 8.47 -5.00
CA ILE A 100 2.29 7.53 -4.80
C ILE A 100 1.66 7.15 -6.15
N GLN A 101 1.44 8.11 -7.05
CA GLN A 101 0.89 7.85 -8.37
C GLN A 101 1.74 6.85 -9.17
N LYS A 102 3.07 7.00 -9.14
CA LYS A 102 3.99 6.05 -9.80
C LYS A 102 3.82 4.63 -9.25
N LYS A 103 3.76 4.47 -7.93
CA LYS A 103 3.59 3.16 -7.27
C LYS A 103 2.24 2.51 -7.60
N VAL A 104 1.17 3.29 -7.67
CA VAL A 104 -0.16 2.79 -8.10
C VAL A 104 -0.14 2.34 -9.56
N CYS A 105 0.49 3.11 -10.45
CA CYS A 105 0.64 2.73 -11.86
C CYS A 105 1.43 1.41 -12.05
N MET A 106 2.43 1.14 -11.20
CA MET A 106 3.17 -0.13 -11.23
C MET A 106 2.27 -1.34 -10.94
N HIS A 107 1.35 -1.23 -9.97
CA HIS A 107 0.36 -2.29 -9.74
C HIS A 107 -0.59 -2.45 -10.94
N GLY A 108 -0.87 -1.36 -11.67
CA GLY A 108 -1.56 -1.39 -12.96
C GLY A 108 -0.85 -2.26 -14.01
N LEU A 109 0.48 -2.20 -14.08
CA LEU A 109 1.27 -3.07 -14.99
C LEU A 109 1.13 -4.55 -14.64
N VAL A 110 1.08 -4.91 -13.36
CA VAL A 110 0.83 -6.30 -12.95
C VAL A 110 -0.56 -6.76 -13.37
N ILE A 111 -1.58 -5.88 -13.27
CA ILE A 111 -2.93 -6.16 -13.76
C ILE A 111 -2.92 -6.40 -15.28
N ILE A 112 -2.18 -5.59 -16.04
CA ILE A 112 -2.02 -5.79 -17.49
C ILE A 112 -1.38 -7.17 -17.77
N GLY A 113 -0.37 -7.58 -17.00
CA GLY A 113 0.20 -8.93 -17.06
C GLY A 113 -0.86 -10.02 -16.84
N CYS A 114 -1.71 -9.87 -15.82
CA CYS A 114 -2.80 -10.80 -15.55
C CYS A 114 -3.82 -10.87 -16.71
N LEU A 115 -4.09 -9.75 -17.39
CA LEU A 115 -4.98 -9.72 -18.56
C LEU A 115 -4.37 -10.52 -19.72
N VAL A 116 -3.06 -10.39 -19.96
CA VAL A 116 -2.36 -11.18 -20.98
C VAL A 116 -2.41 -12.66 -20.64
N ASP A 117 -2.10 -13.04 -19.40
CA ASP A 117 -2.19 -14.43 -18.93
C ASP A 117 -3.61 -14.99 -19.08
N TRP A 118 -4.63 -14.18 -18.83
CA TRP A 118 -6.03 -14.59 -19.00
C TRP A 118 -6.40 -14.82 -20.47
N LEU A 119 -5.91 -13.98 -21.40
CA LEU A 119 -6.11 -14.16 -22.84
C LEU A 119 -5.45 -15.45 -23.35
N ILE A 120 -4.23 -15.73 -22.90
CA ILE A 120 -3.49 -16.95 -23.26
C ILE A 120 -4.22 -18.18 -22.72
N LYS A 121 -4.60 -18.15 -21.44
CA LYS A 121 -5.31 -19.26 -20.79
C LYS A 121 -6.65 -19.53 -21.47
N SER A 122 -7.39 -18.50 -21.85
CA SER A 122 -8.66 -18.63 -22.56
C SER A 122 -8.46 -19.26 -23.94
N SER A 123 -7.42 -18.87 -24.67
CA SER A 123 -7.06 -19.44 -25.97
C SER A 123 -6.72 -20.93 -25.87
N ILE A 124 -5.93 -21.33 -24.87
CA ILE A 124 -5.53 -22.74 -24.64
C ILE A 124 -6.76 -23.61 -24.33
N ILE A 125 -7.66 -23.14 -23.47
CA ILE A 125 -8.90 -23.86 -23.11
C ILE A 125 -9.77 -24.04 -24.36
N ASN A 126 -9.95 -22.99 -25.15
CA ASN A 126 -10.74 -23.04 -26.39
C ASN A 126 -10.11 -23.92 -27.47
N ALA A 127 -8.79 -24.04 -27.50
CA ALA A 127 -8.06 -24.96 -28.38
C ALA A 127 -8.17 -26.44 -27.95
N GLY A 128 -8.77 -26.73 -26.78
CA GLY A 128 -8.88 -28.09 -26.24
C GLY A 128 -7.55 -28.66 -25.75
N TRP A 129 -6.51 -27.83 -25.61
CA TRP A 129 -5.24 -28.23 -25.06
C TRP A 129 -5.39 -28.30 -23.53
N GLY A 130 -5.41 -29.50 -22.95
CA GLY A 130 -5.55 -29.72 -21.51
C GLY A 130 -4.36 -29.27 -20.65
N ILE A 131 -3.69 -28.19 -21.05
CA ILE A 131 -2.47 -27.66 -20.45
C ILE A 131 -2.86 -26.66 -19.36
N GLN A 132 -2.39 -26.88 -18.14
CA GLN A 132 -2.44 -25.87 -17.09
C GLN A 132 -1.25 -24.92 -17.21
N TYR A 133 -1.54 -23.63 -17.28
CA TYR A 133 -0.55 -22.57 -17.41
C TYR A 133 -0.62 -21.61 -16.21
N PRO A 134 0.49 -21.41 -15.46
CA PRO A 134 0.56 -20.39 -14.42
C PRO A 134 0.61 -18.98 -15.03
N PRO A 135 0.31 -17.90 -14.29
CA PRO A 135 0.33 -16.54 -14.81
C PRO A 135 1.77 -16.02 -14.98
N VAL A 136 2.48 -16.49 -16.00
CA VAL A 136 3.92 -16.22 -16.20
C VAL A 136 4.18 -14.74 -16.48
N PHE A 137 3.31 -14.07 -17.26
CA PHE A 137 3.52 -12.67 -17.61
C PHE A 137 3.37 -11.76 -16.40
N ALA A 138 2.31 -11.96 -15.60
CA ALA A 138 2.12 -11.23 -14.36
C ALA A 138 3.27 -11.46 -13.38
N ILE A 139 3.76 -12.69 -13.26
CA ILE A 139 4.93 -13.02 -12.40
C ILE A 139 6.19 -12.30 -12.90
N ALA A 140 6.46 -12.34 -14.20
CA ALA A 140 7.64 -11.70 -14.78
C ALA A 140 7.62 -10.18 -14.58
N ILE A 141 6.49 -9.53 -14.82
CA ILE A 141 6.32 -8.09 -14.59
C ILE A 141 6.48 -7.76 -13.10
N ALA A 142 5.84 -8.52 -12.21
CA ALA A 142 5.95 -8.28 -10.77
C ALA A 142 7.40 -8.44 -10.27
N LEU A 143 8.13 -9.45 -10.73
CA LEU A 143 9.54 -9.64 -10.40
C LEU A 143 10.41 -8.50 -10.93
N TRP A 144 10.20 -8.10 -12.18
CA TRP A 144 10.93 -6.98 -12.77
C TRP A 144 10.73 -5.68 -11.98
N LEU A 145 9.49 -5.34 -11.64
CA LEU A 145 9.17 -4.16 -10.82
C LEU A 145 9.75 -4.28 -9.40
N THR A 146 9.74 -5.48 -8.82
CA THR A 146 10.34 -5.73 -7.49
C THR A 146 11.83 -5.38 -7.49
N PHE A 147 12.58 -5.78 -8.52
CA PHE A 147 13.99 -5.43 -8.61
C PHE A 147 14.20 -3.91 -8.76
N ASN A 148 13.32 -3.21 -9.49
CA ASN A 148 13.38 -1.75 -9.59
C ASN A 148 13.19 -1.08 -8.22
N GLU A 149 12.24 -1.55 -7.40
CA GLU A 149 12.04 -1.02 -6.04
C GLU A 149 13.22 -1.30 -5.12
N ILE A 150 13.87 -2.47 -5.24
CA ILE A 150 15.09 -2.78 -4.47
C ILE A 150 16.19 -1.75 -4.77
N ILE A 151 16.40 -1.41 -6.05
CA ILE A 151 17.40 -0.40 -6.45
C ILE A 151 17.05 0.96 -5.84
N SER A 152 15.78 1.38 -5.91
CA SER A 152 15.31 2.64 -5.32
C SER A 152 15.52 2.71 -3.81
N ILE A 153 15.25 1.62 -3.08
CA ILE A 153 15.49 1.54 -1.63
C ILE A 153 16.98 1.66 -1.32
N LEU A 154 17.83 0.96 -2.08
CA LEU A 154 19.27 1.00 -1.90
C LEU A 154 19.83 2.43 -2.09
N GLU A 155 19.30 3.19 -3.05
CA GLU A 155 19.63 4.62 -3.23
C GLU A 155 19.21 5.44 -2.01
N ASN A 156 17.95 5.30 -1.57
CA ASN A 156 17.44 6.01 -0.39
C ASN A 156 18.24 5.66 0.90
N MET A 157 18.72 4.42 1.03
CA MET A 157 19.56 4.00 2.16
C MET A 157 20.95 4.64 2.15
N GLU A 158 21.53 4.84 0.96
CA GLU A 158 22.81 5.55 0.78
C GLU A 158 22.67 7.01 1.19
N ASP A 159 21.58 7.67 0.81
CA ASP A 159 21.28 9.07 1.18
C ASP A 159 21.10 9.30 2.68
N ILE A 160 20.51 8.32 3.37
CA ILE A 160 20.29 8.38 4.83
C ILE A 160 21.61 8.15 5.60
N GLY A 161 22.67 7.68 4.94
CA GLY A 161 23.95 7.37 5.59
C GLY A 161 23.93 6.04 6.37
N THR A 162 23.00 5.13 6.02
CA THR A 162 22.93 3.80 6.65
C THR A 162 24.19 3.00 6.28
N PRO A 163 24.84 2.26 7.21
CA PRO A 163 26.01 1.46 6.88
C PRO A 163 25.66 0.33 5.90
N ILE A 164 25.89 0.58 4.62
CA ILE A 164 25.74 -0.42 3.55
C ILE A 164 26.95 -1.36 3.58
N PRO A 165 26.74 -2.69 3.59
CA PRO A 165 27.80 -3.68 3.46
C PRO A 165 28.75 -3.37 2.28
N PRO A 166 30.08 -3.50 2.46
CA PRO A 166 31.06 -3.11 1.44
C PRO A 166 30.89 -3.81 0.09
N PHE A 167 30.33 -5.04 0.08
CA PHE A 167 30.08 -5.80 -1.13
C PHE A 167 28.90 -5.28 -1.97
N LEU A 168 27.96 -4.54 -1.37
CA LEU A 168 26.78 -4.00 -2.08
C LEU A 168 27.08 -2.69 -2.81
N LYS A 169 28.01 -1.86 -2.28
CA LYS A 169 28.41 -0.58 -2.89
C LYS A 169 28.86 -0.69 -4.36
N PRO A 170 29.77 -1.61 -4.75
CA PRO A 170 30.17 -1.75 -6.14
C PRO A 170 29.02 -2.27 -7.03
N ILE A 171 28.16 -3.14 -6.50
CA ILE A 171 26.98 -3.66 -7.23
C ILE A 171 25.99 -2.53 -7.51
N MET A 172 25.70 -1.69 -6.52
CA MET A 172 24.83 -0.52 -6.67
C MET A 172 25.37 0.46 -7.71
N LYS A 173 26.67 0.74 -7.68
CA LYS A 173 27.33 1.61 -8.67
C LYS A 173 27.22 1.04 -10.09
N MET A 174 27.45 -0.26 -10.27
CA MET A 174 27.30 -0.91 -11.58
C MET A 174 25.86 -0.90 -12.09
N MET A 175 24.88 -1.10 -11.21
CA MET A 175 23.46 -1.02 -11.58
C MET A 175 23.09 0.40 -12.03
N ARG A 176 23.55 1.43 -11.31
CA ARG A 176 23.31 2.84 -11.67
C ARG A 176 23.91 3.21 -13.02
N THR A 177 25.16 2.82 -13.27
CA THR A 177 25.82 3.09 -14.57
C THR A 177 25.07 2.41 -15.71
N LYS A 178 24.75 1.11 -15.59
CA LYS A 178 24.05 0.39 -16.67
C LYS A 178 22.64 0.92 -16.94
N VAL A 179 21.91 1.35 -15.91
CA VAL A 179 20.57 1.94 -16.06
C VAL A 179 20.66 3.31 -16.73
N ASN A 180 21.61 4.16 -16.33
CA ASN A 180 21.80 5.48 -16.96
C ASN A 180 22.28 5.37 -18.41
N ASP A 181 23.25 4.49 -18.69
CA ASP A 181 23.77 4.30 -20.05
C ASP A 181 22.67 3.83 -21.01
N HIS A 182 21.73 2.98 -20.54
CA HIS A 182 20.56 2.58 -21.33
C HIS A 182 19.52 3.69 -21.48
N MET A 183 19.31 4.53 -20.46
CA MET A 183 18.41 5.68 -20.56
C MET A 183 18.94 6.74 -21.54
N GLU A 184 20.25 6.95 -21.58
CA GLU A 184 20.92 7.88 -22.48
C GLU A 184 20.91 7.36 -23.94
N GLN A 185 21.07 6.04 -24.13
CA GLN A 185 20.92 5.38 -25.44
C GLN A 185 19.48 5.40 -25.98
N LEU A 186 18.47 5.43 -25.10
CA LEU A 186 17.04 5.52 -25.49
C LEU A 186 16.53 6.96 -25.58
N GLY A 187 17.22 7.92 -24.97
CA GLY A 187 16.90 9.35 -24.98
C GLY A 187 17.64 10.18 -26.03
N GLY A 188 18.71 9.65 -26.63
CA GLY A 188 19.52 10.34 -27.65
C GLY A 188 18.88 10.47 -29.05
N GLY A 189 17.55 10.53 -29.13
CA GLY A 189 16.79 10.64 -30.38
C GLY A 189 15.59 11.60 -30.29
N GLN A 190 15.58 12.54 -29.34
CA GLN A 190 14.60 13.63 -29.29
C GLN A 190 15.32 14.96 -29.12
N ASP A 191 16.09 15.34 -30.13
CA ASP A 191 16.52 16.72 -30.39
C ASP A 191 16.63 16.90 -31.92
N GLU A 192 15.52 16.71 -32.65
CA GLU A 192 15.25 17.30 -33.97
C GLU A 192 13.74 17.59 -34.13
#